data_AF-A0A0R3QIA2-F1
#
_entry.id   AF-A0A0R3QIA2-F1
#
_cell.length_a   1.000
_cell.length_b   1.000
_cell.length_c   1.000
_cell.angle_alpha   90.00
_cell.angle_beta   90.00
_cell.angle_gamma   90.00
#
_symmetry.space_group_name_H-M   'P 1'
#
loop_
_entity.id
_entity.type
_entity.pdbx_description
1 polymer ?
#
loop_
_entity_poly.entity_id
_entity_poly.type
_entity_poly.pdbx_seq_one_letter_code
_entity_poly.pdbx_strand_id
1 'polypeptide(L)'
;LSVGKSKLQFSDLCLNQNFTATISITDVEEILIEAPGFLALNTEQELKLKVRDMEGLFFITDDADIMNVQLNASSNVLLITRVDALHYILRGNVVGVVTLRASARRANGRILQSQSHSIQVYAPLQLQPKLITLIPDSVFQLEIS
;
A
#
# COMPACT_ATOMS: atom_id res chain seq x y z
N LEU A 1 1.77 25.58 -0.46
CA LEU A 1 1.70 25.63 1.03
C LEU A 1 3.14 25.51 1.53
N SER A 2 3.50 26.13 2.65
CA SER A 2 4.86 26.04 3.20
C SER A 2 4.80 25.35 4.55
N VAL A 3 5.78 24.49 4.85
CA VAL A 3 5.86 23.81 6.15
C VAL A 3 6.20 24.84 7.23
N GLY A 4 5.40 24.89 8.29
CA GLY A 4 5.69 25.69 9.48
C GLY A 4 6.46 24.85 10.49
N LYS A 5 7.56 25.37 11.04
CA LYS A 5 8.35 24.66 12.06
C LYS A 5 8.55 25.54 13.30
N SER A 6 8.45 24.91 14.47
CA SER A 6 8.76 25.55 15.75
C SER A 6 9.52 24.57 16.65
N LYS A 7 10.33 25.10 17.57
CA LYS A 7 11.04 24.30 18.57
C LYS A 7 10.48 24.63 19.95
N LEU A 8 10.00 23.62 20.65
CA LEU A 8 9.61 23.73 22.05
C LEU A 8 10.77 23.26 22.93
N GLN A 9 11.10 24.06 23.93
CA GLN A 9 12.05 23.68 24.97
C GLN A 9 11.29 23.36 26.25
N PHE A 10 11.62 22.23 26.84
CA PHE A 10 11.05 21.76 28.10
C PHE A 10 12.18 21.70 29.13
N SER A 11 11.92 22.19 30.34
CA SER A 11 12.84 22.05 31.46
C SER A 11 12.19 21.16 32.52
N ASP A 12 12.83 20.04 32.80
CA ASP A 12 12.44 19.16 33.89
C ASP A 12 13.15 19.62 35.17
N LEU A 13 12.37 20.19 36.09
CA LEU A 13 12.88 20.70 37.36
C LEU A 13 13.27 19.60 38.35
N CYS A 14 12.73 18.39 38.21
CA CYS A 14 13.03 17.25 39.08
C CYS A 14 14.36 16.59 38.70
N LEU A 15 14.66 16.53 37.39
CA LEU A 15 15.89 15.96 36.87
C LEU A 15 16.96 17.02 36.54
N ASN A 16 16.61 18.31 36.61
CA ASN A 16 17.43 19.44 36.17
C ASN A 16 17.96 19.26 34.74
N GLN A 17 17.10 18.76 33.85
CA GLN A 17 17.42 18.45 32.45
C GLN A 17 16.57 19.29 31.50
N ASN A 18 17.12 19.61 30.33
CA ASN A 18 16.41 20.33 29.28
C ASN A 18 16.21 19.43 28.07
N PHE A 19 14.99 19.41 27.55
CA PHE A 19 14.60 18.67 26.36
C PHE A 19 14.13 19.63 25.28
N THR A 20 14.34 19.28 24.02
CA THR A 20 13.83 20.07 22.90
C THR A 20 13.01 19.16 21.99
N ALA A 21 11.79 19.57 21.68
CA ALA A 21 10.98 18.94 20.64
C ALA A 21 10.83 19.90 19.46
N THR A 22 10.90 19.37 18.25
CA THR A 22 10.57 20.15 17.04
C THR A 22 9.17 19.77 16.60
N ILE A 23 8.32 20.78 16.42
CA ILE A 23 6.97 20.62 15.88
C ILE A 23 6.99 21.13 14.44
N SER A 24 6.48 20.31 13.51
CA SER A 24 6.22 20.69 12.13
C SER A 24 4.71 20.66 11.85
N ILE A 25 4.21 21.71 11.21
CA ILE A 25 2.88 21.77 10.61
C ILE A 25 3.10 21.64 9.11
N THR A 26 2.69 20.49 8.59
CA THR A 26 2.88 20.11 7.19
C THR A 26 1.56 19.58 6.62
N ASP A 27 1.52 19.36 5.32
CA ASP A 27 0.35 18.84 4.61
C ASP A 27 0.80 17.73 3.67
N VAL A 28 -0.13 16.85 3.31
CA VAL A 28 0.16 15.76 2.38
C VAL A 28 0.48 16.31 1.00
N GLU A 29 1.59 15.84 0.43
CA GLU A 29 2.04 16.20 -0.92
C GLU A 29 1.84 15.04 -1.90
N GLU A 30 2.15 13.81 -1.47
CA GLU A 30 2.02 12.62 -2.34
C GLU A 30 1.63 11.37 -1.56
N ILE A 31 0.94 10.46 -2.25
CA ILE A 31 0.63 9.11 -1.81
C ILE A 31 1.20 8.12 -2.82
N LEU A 32 2.03 7.20 -2.35
CA LEU A 32 2.61 6.11 -3.12
C LEU A 32 1.94 4.79 -2.75
N ILE A 33 1.58 4.00 -3.74
CA ILE A 33 1.02 2.65 -3.57
C ILE A 33 2.15 1.64 -3.80
N GLU A 34 2.55 0.93 -2.75
CA GLU A 34 3.50 -0.17 -2.83
C GLU A 34 2.73 -1.50 -2.89
N ALA A 35 2.54 -1.99 -4.11
CA ALA A 35 1.76 -3.20 -4.40
C ALA A 35 2.36 -3.95 -5.60
N PRO A 36 2.11 -5.27 -5.72
CA PRO A 36 2.55 -6.02 -6.90
C PRO A 36 1.77 -5.57 -8.15
N GLY A 37 2.34 -5.80 -9.34
CA GLY A 37 1.61 -5.65 -10.61
C GLY A 37 0.76 -6.86 -10.98
N PHE A 38 1.03 -8.01 -10.38
CA PHE A 38 0.35 -9.28 -10.66
C PHE A 38 0.02 -9.99 -9.34
N LEU A 39 -1.15 -10.62 -9.28
CA LEU A 39 -1.59 -11.40 -8.13
C LEU A 39 -2.24 -12.70 -8.62
N ALA A 40 -1.88 -13.83 -8.02
CA ALA A 40 -2.55 -15.08 -8.37
C ALA A 40 -3.96 -15.12 -7.74
N LEU A 41 -4.90 -15.72 -8.46
CA LEU A 41 -6.24 -15.97 -7.94
C LEU A 41 -6.18 -16.73 -6.61
N ASN A 42 -7.00 -16.32 -5.63
CA ASN A 42 -7.08 -16.88 -4.28
C ASN A 42 -5.81 -16.76 -3.42
N THR A 43 -4.80 -16.03 -3.86
CA THR A 43 -3.63 -15.71 -3.03
C THR A 43 -3.79 -14.35 -2.36
N GLU A 44 -3.16 -14.21 -1.19
CA GLU A 44 -3.12 -12.96 -0.43
C GLU A 44 -1.75 -12.30 -0.53
N GLN A 45 -1.74 -10.96 -0.56
CA GLN A 45 -0.53 -10.17 -0.59
C GLN A 45 -0.72 -8.86 0.17
N GLU A 46 0.29 -8.45 0.93
CA GLU A 46 0.32 -7.15 1.59
C GLU A 46 0.48 -6.00 0.58
N LEU A 47 -0.26 -4.92 0.80
CA LEU A 47 -0.10 -3.63 0.16
C LEU A 47 0.21 -2.58 1.23
N LYS A 48 1.17 -1.70 0.93
CA LYS A 48 1.53 -0.58 1.80
C LYS A 48 1.33 0.74 1.09
N LEU A 49 0.79 1.72 1.79
CA LEU A 49 0.72 3.11 1.36
C LEU A 49 1.85 3.88 2.03
N LYS A 50 2.57 4.65 1.23
CA LYS A 50 3.53 5.63 1.74
C LYS A 50 3.01 7.02 1.44
N VAL A 51 2.61 7.73 2.48
CA VAL A 51 2.10 9.10 2.39
C VAL A 51 3.22 10.03 2.82
N ARG A 52 3.62 10.97 1.96
CA ARG A 52 4.70 11.91 2.27
C ARG A 52 4.24 13.35 2.23
N ASP A 53 4.92 14.15 3.02
CA ASP A 53 4.74 15.58 3.11
C ASP A 53 5.60 16.34 2.09
N MET A 54 5.51 17.67 2.10
CA MET A 54 6.26 18.54 1.18
C MET A 54 7.78 18.52 1.40
N GLU A 55 8.26 18.05 2.55
CA GLU A 55 9.68 17.88 2.86
C GLU A 55 10.17 16.45 2.56
N GLY A 56 9.28 15.57 2.09
CA GLY A 56 9.57 14.20 1.74
C GLY A 56 9.57 13.24 2.94
N LEU A 57 9.10 13.67 4.11
CA LEU A 57 8.95 12.82 5.28
C LEU A 57 7.66 12.00 5.17
N PHE A 58 7.75 10.72 5.55
CA PHE A 58 6.59 9.83 5.55
C PHE A 58 5.79 9.99 6.84
N PHE A 59 4.47 10.11 6.69
CA PHE A 59 3.55 10.06 7.81
C PHE A 59 3.44 8.66 8.38
N ILE A 60 3.21 8.59 9.68
CA ILE A 60 2.89 7.34 10.39
C ILE A 60 1.39 7.03 10.29
N THR A 61 0.99 5.85 10.74
CA THR A 61 -0.39 5.38 10.67
C THR A 61 -1.38 6.32 11.35
N ASP A 62 -1.06 6.84 12.54
CA ASP A 62 -1.96 7.73 13.29
C ASP A 62 -2.26 9.03 12.54
N ASP A 63 -1.23 9.65 11.96
CA ASP A 63 -1.38 10.84 11.12
C ASP A 63 -2.22 10.53 9.87
N ALA A 64 -2.00 9.36 9.27
CA ALA A 64 -2.74 8.91 8.09
C ALA A 64 -4.22 8.64 8.39
N ASP A 65 -4.56 8.16 9.59
CA ASP A 65 -5.95 8.04 10.03
C ASP A 65 -6.62 9.41 10.20
N ILE A 66 -5.91 10.40 10.77
CA ILE A 66 -6.40 11.79 10.88
C ILE A 66 -6.65 12.39 9.48
N MET A 67 -5.77 12.11 8.52
CA MET A 67 -5.93 12.52 7.12
C MET A 67 -6.99 11.70 6.36
N ASN A 68 -7.64 10.73 6.99
CA ASN A 68 -8.60 9.81 6.36
C ASN A 68 -8.04 9.20 5.06
N VAL A 69 -6.84 8.61 5.16
CA VAL A 69 -6.22 7.90 4.05
C VAL A 69 -7.01 6.64 3.70
N GLN A 70 -7.39 6.51 2.43
CA GLN A 70 -8.23 5.42 1.92
C GLN A 70 -7.71 4.89 0.60
N LEU A 71 -7.85 3.57 0.40
CA LEU A 71 -7.57 2.89 -0.86
C LEU A 71 -8.88 2.51 -1.56
N ASN A 72 -9.01 2.87 -2.84
CA ASN A 72 -10.16 2.52 -3.66
C ASN A 72 -9.73 1.65 -4.85
N ALA A 73 -10.59 0.71 -5.23
CA ALA A 73 -10.43 -0.13 -6.41
C ALA A 73 -11.50 0.19 -7.46
N SER A 74 -11.14 0.07 -8.73
CA SER A 74 -12.07 0.31 -9.85
C SER A 74 -13.12 -0.80 -10.03
N SER A 75 -12.90 -1.99 -9.46
CA SER A 75 -13.77 -3.17 -9.59
C SER A 75 -13.54 -4.15 -8.43
N ASN A 76 -14.35 -5.20 -8.38
CA ASN A 76 -14.31 -6.28 -7.37
C ASN A 76 -13.38 -7.46 -7.72
N VAL A 77 -12.44 -7.25 -8.64
CA VAL A 77 -11.40 -8.22 -9.03
C VAL A 77 -10.49 -8.60 -7.85
N LEU A 78 -10.32 -7.68 -6.90
CA LEU A 78 -9.67 -7.91 -5.62
C LEU A 78 -10.68 -7.82 -4.46
N LEU A 79 -10.47 -8.64 -3.45
CA LEU A 79 -10.98 -8.38 -2.10
C LEU A 79 -9.88 -7.62 -1.35
N ILE A 80 -10.24 -6.47 -0.77
CA ILE A 80 -9.31 -5.60 -0.06
C ILE A 80 -9.74 -5.52 1.40
N THR A 81 -8.85 -5.92 2.30
CA THR A 81 -9.05 -5.85 3.75
C THR A 81 -8.13 -4.77 4.32
N ARG A 82 -8.71 -3.76 4.97
CA ARG A 82 -7.93 -2.72 5.66
C ARG A 82 -7.39 -3.28 6.98
N VAL A 83 -6.09 -3.23 7.17
CA VAL A 83 -5.44 -3.55 8.46
C VAL A 83 -5.35 -2.28 9.29
N ASP A 84 -4.85 -1.19 8.69
CA ASP A 84 -4.84 0.16 9.26
C ASP A 84 -4.88 1.23 8.14
N ALA A 85 -4.60 2.49 8.44
CA ALA A 85 -4.60 3.57 7.45
C ALA A 85 -3.64 3.36 6.27
N LEU A 86 -2.49 2.74 6.52
CA LEU A 86 -1.39 2.60 5.57
C LEU A 86 -1.20 1.15 5.09
N HIS A 87 -1.78 0.15 5.76
CA HIS A 87 -1.59 -1.26 5.46
C HIS A 87 -2.90 -1.95 5.07
N TYR A 88 -2.84 -2.71 3.98
CA TYR A 88 -3.97 -3.47 3.43
C TYR A 88 -3.53 -4.88 3.05
N ILE A 89 -4.47 -5.82 3.09
CA ILE A 89 -4.31 -7.17 2.54
C ILE A 89 -5.17 -7.26 1.28
N LEU A 90 -4.53 -7.60 0.17
CA LEU A 90 -5.17 -7.85 -1.12
C LEU A 90 -5.35 -9.35 -1.32
N ARG A 91 -6.53 -9.77 -1.76
CA ARG A 91 -6.80 -11.16 -2.18
C ARG A 91 -7.37 -11.20 -3.58
N GLY A 92 -6.79 -12.03 -4.45
CA GLY A 92 -7.30 -12.25 -5.81
C GLY A 92 -8.67 -12.93 -5.78
N ASN A 93 -9.71 -12.27 -6.29
CA ASN A 93 -11.09 -12.75 -6.26
C ASN A 93 -11.56 -13.32 -7.60
N VAL A 94 -11.34 -12.56 -8.67
CA VAL A 94 -11.73 -12.92 -10.05
C VAL A 94 -10.58 -12.58 -10.98
N VAL A 95 -10.38 -13.35 -12.05
CA VAL A 95 -9.38 -13.05 -13.09
C VAL A 95 -9.75 -11.75 -13.79
N GLY A 96 -8.76 -10.87 -13.99
CA GLY A 96 -8.96 -9.59 -14.65
C GLY A 96 -7.94 -8.54 -14.25
N VAL A 97 -8.16 -7.30 -14.70
CA VAL A 97 -7.32 -6.14 -14.34
C VAL A 97 -8.14 -5.20 -13.48
N VAL A 98 -7.53 -4.69 -12.42
CA VAL A 98 -8.09 -3.65 -11.55
C VAL A 98 -7.11 -2.51 -11.40
N THR A 99 -7.64 -1.30 -11.27
CA THR A 99 -6.84 -0.12 -10.95
C THR A 99 -7.13 0.33 -9.53
N LEU A 100 -6.07 0.50 -8.76
CA LEU A 100 -6.09 1.04 -7.41
C LEU A 100 -5.76 2.53 -7.43
N ARG A 101 -6.43 3.29 -6.58
CA ARG A 101 -6.12 4.69 -6.32
C ARG A 101 -6.33 5.00 -4.84
N ALA A 102 -5.31 5.58 -4.22
CA ALA A 102 -5.38 6.00 -2.83
C ALA A 102 -5.69 7.49 -2.74
N SER A 103 -6.29 7.90 -1.64
CA SER A 103 -6.70 9.28 -1.39
C SER A 103 -6.43 9.70 0.04
N ALA A 104 -6.18 10.99 0.25
CA ALA A 104 -5.98 11.59 1.57
C ALA A 104 -6.63 12.98 1.60
N ARG A 105 -7.16 13.37 2.76
CA ARG A 105 -7.69 14.70 3.00
C ARG A 105 -6.57 15.65 3.42
N ARG A 106 -6.42 16.73 2.65
CA ARG A 106 -5.50 17.84 2.97
C ARG A 106 -6.05 18.72 4.07
N ALA A 107 -5.18 19.50 4.71
CA ALA A 107 -5.57 20.46 5.75
C ALA A 107 -6.62 21.50 5.26
N ASN A 108 -6.62 21.84 3.97
CA ASN A 108 -7.61 22.74 3.36
C ASN A 108 -8.93 22.05 2.98
N GLY A 109 -9.14 20.80 3.37
CA GLY A 109 -10.33 19.99 3.07
C GLY A 109 -10.36 19.36 1.67
N ARG A 110 -9.43 19.71 0.77
CA ARG A 110 -9.37 19.09 -0.56
C ARG A 110 -8.85 17.65 -0.45
N ILE A 111 -9.30 16.80 -1.36
CA ILE A 111 -8.80 15.42 -1.45
C ILE A 111 -7.63 15.37 -2.43
N LEU A 112 -6.48 14.88 -1.95
CA LEU A 112 -5.37 14.48 -2.79
C LEU A 112 -5.59 13.04 -3.26
N GLN A 113 -5.18 12.74 -4.49
CA GLN A 113 -5.27 11.40 -5.08
C GLN A 113 -3.87 10.94 -5.50
N SER A 114 -3.58 9.66 -5.31
CA SER A 114 -2.37 9.03 -5.82
C SER A 114 -2.38 8.89 -7.34
N GLN A 115 -1.23 8.53 -7.90
CA GLN A 115 -1.19 7.89 -9.21
C GLN A 115 -1.96 6.56 -9.18
N SER A 116 -2.50 6.19 -10.33
CA SER A 116 -3.21 4.93 -10.51
C SER A 116 -2.24 3.76 -10.56
N HIS A 117 -2.51 2.69 -9.80
CA HIS A 117 -1.70 1.46 -9.79
C HIS A 117 -2.54 0.28 -10.28
N SER A 118 -2.16 -0.32 -11.41
CA SER A 118 -2.90 -1.45 -11.98
C SER A 118 -2.37 -2.80 -11.50
N ILE A 119 -3.27 -3.72 -11.18
CA ILE A 119 -2.97 -5.09 -10.78
C ILE A 119 -3.71 -6.05 -11.69
N GLN A 120 -3.00 -7.03 -12.24
CA GLN A 120 -3.59 -8.13 -13.00
C GLN A 120 -3.72 -9.37 -12.10
N VAL A 121 -4.96 -9.82 -11.90
CA VAL A 121 -5.26 -11.11 -11.27
C VAL A 121 -5.28 -12.19 -12.34
N TYR A 122 -4.46 -13.22 -12.16
CA TYR A 122 -4.34 -14.33 -13.11
C TYR A 122 -4.72 -15.66 -12.47
N ALA A 123 -5.25 -16.58 -13.28
CA ALA A 123 -5.43 -17.97 -12.87
C ALA A 123 -4.05 -18.65 -12.91
N PRO A 124 -3.58 -19.26 -11.81
CA PRO A 124 -2.32 -19.99 -11.82
C PRO A 124 -2.46 -21.22 -12.73
N LEU A 125 -1.61 -21.32 -13.74
CA LEU A 125 -1.58 -22.46 -14.66
C LEU A 125 -1.08 -23.69 -13.91
N GLN A 126 -1.78 -24.82 -14.03
CA GLN A 126 -1.27 -26.10 -13.55
C GLN A 126 -0.95 -27.01 -14.74
N LEU A 127 0.26 -27.54 -14.77
CA LEU A 127 0.66 -28.57 -15.72
C LEU A 127 0.24 -29.95 -15.20
N GLN A 128 -0.33 -30.76 -16.09
CA GLN A 128 -0.67 -32.15 -15.81
C GLN A 128 0.08 -33.10 -16.76
N PRO A 129 0.70 -34.19 -16.25
CA PRO A 129 0.86 -34.54 -14.84
C PRO A 129 1.92 -33.67 -14.12
N LYS A 130 1.74 -33.44 -12.81
CA LYS A 130 2.69 -32.64 -12.00
C LYS A 130 4.07 -33.28 -11.82
N LEU A 131 4.17 -34.59 -12.04
CA LEU A 131 5.39 -35.37 -11.95
C LEU A 131 5.54 -36.20 -13.23
N ILE A 132 6.73 -36.16 -13.83
CA ILE A 132 7.06 -36.95 -15.01
C ILE A 132 8.27 -37.81 -14.66
N THR A 133 8.14 -39.12 -14.83
CA THR A 133 9.31 -40.02 -14.81
C THR A 133 9.84 -40.11 -16.22
N LEU A 134 11.03 -39.55 -16.46
CA LEU A 134 11.66 -39.56 -17.78
C LEU A 134 12.15 -40.97 -18.11
N ILE A 135 11.57 -41.57 -19.15
CA ILE A 135 12.00 -42.84 -19.72
C ILE A 135 12.76 -42.50 -21.02
N PRO A 136 13.96 -43.07 -21.27
CA PRO A 136 14.65 -42.85 -22.55
C PRO A 136 13.73 -43.15 -23.74
N ASP A 137 13.79 -42.29 -24.76
CA ASP A 137 12.98 -42.35 -26.00
C ASP A 137 11.46 -42.21 -25.83
N SER A 138 10.97 -41.76 -24.66
CA SER A 138 9.54 -41.50 -24.44
C SER A 138 9.13 -40.05 -24.77
N VAL A 139 7.89 -39.88 -25.25
CA VAL A 139 7.26 -38.57 -25.51
C VAL A 139 6.11 -38.37 -24.54
N PHE A 140 6.09 -37.24 -23.84
CA PHE A 140 5.01 -36.86 -22.94
C PHE A 140 4.23 -35.67 -23.51
N GLN A 141 2.91 -35.78 -23.53
CA GLN A 141 2.02 -34.66 -23.80
C GLN A 141 1.64 -34.01 -22.48
N LEU A 142 1.87 -32.70 -22.37
CA LEU A 142 1.46 -31.90 -21.22
C LEU A 142 0.25 -31.07 -21.58
N GLU A 143 -0.73 -31.08 -20.69
CA GLU A 143 -1.92 -30.26 -20.80
C GLU A 143 -1.89 -29.14 -19.77
N ILE A 144 -2.35 -27.96 -20.19
CA ILE A 144 -2.52 -26.80 -19.34
C ILE A 144 -3.95 -26.85 -18.82
N SER A 145 -4.11 -27.00 -17.50
CA SER A 145 -5.39 -26.94 -16.80
C SER A 145 -5.52 -25.68 -15.95
#